data_AF-A0A074SDH5-F1
#
_entry.id   AF-A0A074SDH5-F1
#
_cell.length_a   1.000
_cell.length_b   1.000
_cell.length_c   1.000
_cell.angle_alpha   90.00
_cell.angle_beta   90.00
_cell.angle_gamma   90.00
#
_symmetry.space_group_name_H-M   'P 1'
#
loop_
_entity.id
_entity.type
_entity.pdbx_description
1 polymer ?
#
loop_
_entity_poly.entity_id
_entity_poly.type
_entity_poly.pdbx_seq_one_letter_code
_entity_poly.pdbx_strand_id
1 'polypeptide(L)'
;MSTPVDVFKEIASFLGPKDILSLARVNKLLRNLLMQRSAKHIWRAAESTMDGLPPCPRHLTNPQYAALVFSKECSSCGITVMRQLDLMLGVRLCNACRSAK
;
A
#
# COMPACT_ATOMS: atom_id res chain seq x y z
N MET A 1 -24.10 11.92 -3.77
CA MET A 1 -23.33 12.40 -4.93
C MET A 1 -22.46 11.27 -5.43
N SER A 2 -22.87 10.61 -6.52
CA SER A 2 -22.10 9.55 -7.16
C SER A 2 -21.01 10.19 -8.02
N THR A 3 -19.84 10.47 -7.44
CA THR A 3 -18.65 10.69 -8.26
C THR A 3 -18.47 9.43 -9.12
N PRO A 4 -18.41 9.54 -10.45
CA PRO A 4 -18.14 8.38 -11.28
C PRO A 4 -16.82 7.77 -10.81
N VAL A 5 -16.82 6.46 -10.57
CA VAL A 5 -15.67 5.71 -10.08
C VAL A 5 -14.41 6.01 -10.91
N ASP A 6 -14.57 6.25 -12.20
CA ASP A 6 -13.46 6.52 -13.11
C ASP A 6 -12.82 7.90 -12.90
N VAL A 7 -13.60 8.93 -12.56
CA VAL A 7 -13.04 10.25 -12.18
C VAL A 7 -12.21 10.13 -10.89
N PHE A 8 -12.69 9.32 -9.94
CA PHE A 8 -11.90 9.07 -8.73
C PHE A 8 -10.58 8.35 -9.04
N LYS A 9 -10.59 7.34 -9.93
CA LYS A 9 -9.37 6.63 -10.33
C LYS A 9 -8.35 7.57 -10.97
N GLU A 10 -8.82 8.49 -11.81
CA GLU A 10 -7.98 9.50 -12.46
C GLU A 10 -7.33 10.42 -11.42
N ILE A 11 -8.11 10.96 -10.47
CA ILE A 11 -7.57 11.78 -9.38
C ILE A 11 -6.55 10.98 -8.57
N ALA A 12 -6.86 9.71 -8.25
CA ALA A 12 -5.97 8.84 -7.51
C ALA A 12 -4.65 8.57 -8.24
N SER A 13 -4.62 8.51 -9.58
CA SER A 13 -3.36 8.32 -10.32
C SER A 13 -2.36 9.47 -10.19
N PHE A 14 -2.79 10.65 -9.73
CA PHE A 14 -1.91 11.78 -9.45
C PHE A 14 -1.37 11.83 -8.01
N LEU A 15 -1.82 10.92 -7.14
CA LEU A 15 -1.42 10.91 -5.73
C LEU A 15 -0.22 10.00 -5.49
N GLY A 16 0.56 10.29 -4.45
CA GLY A 16 1.66 9.43 -4.04
C GLY A 16 1.18 8.10 -3.42
N PRO A 17 2.04 7.07 -3.37
CA PRO A 17 1.68 5.73 -2.89
C PRO A 17 1.27 5.73 -1.41
N LYS A 18 1.85 6.62 -0.60
CA LYS A 18 1.45 6.83 0.81
C LYS A 18 0.03 7.38 0.93
N ASP A 19 -0.36 8.29 0.05
CA ASP A 19 -1.68 8.91 0.07
C ASP A 19 -2.75 7.93 -0.41
N ILE A 20 -2.46 7.15 -1.45
CA ILE A 20 -3.32 6.05 -1.90
C ILE A 20 -3.52 5.01 -0.80
N LEU A 21 -2.44 4.63 -0.11
CA LEU A 21 -2.53 3.72 1.03
C LEU A 21 -3.40 4.30 2.15
N SER A 22 -3.28 5.60 2.43
CA SER A 22 -4.06 6.29 3.46
C SER A 22 -5.55 6.35 3.06
N LEU A 23 -5.87 6.72 1.82
CA LEU A 23 -7.24 6.72 1.28
C LEU A 23 -7.91 5.35 1.39
N ALA A 24 -7.17 4.28 1.06
CA ALA A 24 -7.65 2.91 1.18
C ALA A 24 -7.96 2.48 2.62
N ARG A 25 -7.51 3.23 3.64
CA ARG A 25 -7.76 2.93 5.06
C ARG A 25 -8.91 3.74 5.66
N VAL A 26 -9.22 4.91 5.10
CA VAL A 26 -10.26 5.80 5.65
C VAL A 26 -11.68 5.28 5.39
N ASN A 27 -11.92 4.59 4.26
CA ASN A 27 -13.26 4.18 3.85
C ASN A 27 -13.28 2.76 3.24
N LYS A 28 -14.26 1.94 3.63
CA LYS A 28 -14.47 0.57 3.10
C LYS A 28 -14.69 0.54 1.59
N LEU A 29 -15.40 1.52 1.03
CA LEU A 29 -15.61 1.64 -0.41
C LEU A 29 -14.29 1.90 -1.14
N LEU A 30 -13.50 2.86 -0.65
CA LEU A 30 -12.18 3.17 -1.20
C LEU A 30 -11.22 1.99 -1.07
N ARG A 31 -11.25 1.29 0.07
CA ARG A 31 -10.49 0.07 0.28
C ARG A 31 -10.83 -0.98 -0.79
N ASN A 32 -12.12 -1.24 -1.01
CA ASN A 32 -12.58 -2.22 -1.97
C ASN A 32 -12.17 -1.85 -3.40
N LEU A 33 -12.15 -0.57 -3.74
CA LEU A 33 -11.74 -0.09 -5.06
C LEU A 33 -10.22 -0.14 -5.25
N LEU A 34 -9.45 0.37 -4.28
CA LEU A 34 -8.00 0.53 -4.40
C LEU A 34 -7.23 -0.77 -4.16
N MET A 35 -7.78 -1.74 -3.43
CA MET A 35 -7.09 -3.01 -3.14
C MET A 35 -7.34 -4.10 -4.20
N GLN A 36 -8.12 -3.80 -5.25
CA GLN A 36 -8.39 -4.74 -6.34
C GLN A 36 -7.28 -4.75 -7.38
N ARG A 37 -7.15 -5.87 -8.10
CA ARG A 37 -6.21 -6.02 -9.23
C ARG A 37 -6.48 -5.02 -10.36
N SER A 38 -7.74 -4.61 -10.53
CA SER A 38 -8.14 -3.57 -11.50
C SER A 38 -7.50 -2.22 -11.21
N ALA A 39 -7.24 -1.88 -9.94
CA ALA A 39 -6.59 -0.64 -9.52
C ALA A 39 -5.06 -0.65 -9.68
N LYS A 40 -4.45 -1.71 -10.23
CA LYS A 40 -2.99 -1.81 -10.41
C LYS A 40 -2.39 -0.63 -11.19
N HIS A 41 -3.11 -0.10 -12.18
CA HIS A 41 -2.67 1.06 -12.95
C HIS A 41 -2.54 2.32 -12.07
N ILE A 42 -3.47 2.52 -11.13
CA ILE A 42 -3.46 3.65 -10.17
C ILE A 42 -2.22 3.55 -9.28
N TRP A 43 -1.94 2.37 -8.74
CA TRP A 43 -0.76 2.18 -7.89
C TRP A 43 0.55 2.37 -8.65
N ARG A 44 0.63 1.92 -9.90
CA ARG A 44 1.82 2.15 -10.74
C ARG A 44 2.01 3.63 -11.06
N ALA A 45 0.92 4.34 -11.35
CA ALA A 45 0.97 5.78 -11.55
C ALA A 45 1.44 6.48 -10.27
N ALA A 46 0.88 6.12 -9.11
CA ALA A 46 1.31 6.63 -7.81
C ALA A 46 2.80 6.34 -7.53
N GLU A 47 3.27 5.10 -7.74
CA GLU A 47 4.69 4.75 -7.58
C GLU A 47 5.59 5.57 -8.51
N SER A 48 5.12 5.92 -9.72
CA SER A 48 5.88 6.74 -10.67
C SER A 48 5.97 8.22 -10.30
N THR A 49 5.18 8.72 -9.35
CA THR A 49 5.30 10.10 -8.86
C THR A 49 6.48 10.28 -7.89
N MET A 50 7.16 9.20 -7.50
CA MET A 50 8.28 9.24 -6.56
C MET A 50 9.59 8.83 -7.23
N ASP A 51 10.48 9.81 -7.39
CA ASP A 51 11.84 9.56 -7.87
C ASP A 51 12.62 8.67 -6.90
N GLY A 52 13.32 7.68 -7.46
CA GLY A 52 14.19 6.78 -6.69
C GLY A 52 13.47 5.63 -5.96
N LEU A 53 12.14 5.51 -6.08
CA LEU A 53 11.42 4.34 -5.58
C LEU A 53 11.67 3.13 -6.52
N PRO A 54 12.26 2.02 -6.05
CA PRO A 54 12.44 0.86 -6.90
C PRO A 54 11.07 0.26 -7.29
N PRO A 55 10.99 -0.43 -8.44
CA PRO A 55 9.75 -1.07 -8.86
C PRO A 55 9.30 -2.11 -7.84
N CYS A 56 7.98 -2.22 -7.61
CA CYS A 56 7.39 -3.22 -6.73
C CYS A 56 7.93 -4.63 -7.05
N PRO A 57 8.56 -5.34 -6.09
CA PRO A 57 9.05 -6.70 -6.28
C PRO A 57 7.94 -7.67 -6.72
N ARG A 58 8.30 -8.70 -7.51
CA ARG A 58 7.32 -9.65 -8.09
C ARG A 58 6.52 -10.46 -7.07
N HIS A 59 7.09 -10.66 -5.87
CA HIS A 59 6.46 -11.42 -4.78
C HIS A 59 5.52 -10.54 -3.92
N LEU A 60 5.43 -9.25 -4.21
CA LEU A 60 4.56 -8.30 -3.51
C LEU A 60 3.51 -7.72 -4.45
N THR A 61 2.36 -7.40 -3.88
CA THR A 61 1.38 -6.51 -4.52
C THR A 61 1.77 -5.05 -4.29
N ASN A 62 1.37 -4.14 -5.18
CA ASN A 62 1.64 -2.71 -5.02
C ASN A 62 1.15 -2.13 -3.67
N PRO A 63 -0.07 -2.47 -3.17
CA PRO A 63 -0.49 -2.02 -1.84
C PRO A 63 0.39 -2.56 -0.71
N GLN A 64 0.85 -3.82 -0.79
CA GLN A 64 1.76 -4.38 0.20
C GLN A 64 3.11 -3.68 0.15
N TYR A 65 3.65 -3.46 -1.04
CA TYR A 65 4.90 -2.73 -1.23
C TYR A 65 4.80 -1.31 -0.67
N ALA A 66 3.74 -0.57 -0.99
CA ALA A 66 3.49 0.76 -0.44
C ALA A 66 3.37 0.71 1.11
N ALA A 67 2.68 -0.28 1.67
CA ALA A 67 2.61 -0.43 3.11
C ALA A 67 3.98 -0.70 3.75
N LEU A 68 4.85 -1.50 3.12
CA LEU A 68 6.18 -1.80 3.64
C LEU A 68 7.08 -0.56 3.63
N VAL A 69 7.05 0.20 2.54
CA VAL A 69 7.88 1.39 2.36
C VAL A 69 7.38 2.58 3.18
N PHE A 70 6.07 2.85 3.16
CA PHE A 70 5.50 4.12 3.66
C PHE A 70 4.78 4.02 5.01
N SER A 71 4.52 2.82 5.52
CA SER A 71 3.97 2.63 6.87
C SER A 71 5.03 2.10 7.83
N LYS A 72 4.74 2.16 9.14
CA LYS A 72 5.53 1.51 10.20
C LYS A 72 4.69 0.47 10.92
N GLU A 73 3.88 -0.28 10.18
CA GLU A 73 2.95 -1.25 10.76
C GLU A 73 3.45 -2.68 10.59
N CYS A 74 2.99 -3.55 11.50
CA CYS A 74 3.15 -4.98 11.38
C CYS A 74 2.36 -5.47 10.16
N SER A 75 3.01 -6.12 9.20
CA SER A 75 2.43 -6.69 8.00
C SER A 75 1.38 -7.77 8.29
N SER A 76 1.38 -8.35 9.49
CA SER A 76 0.43 -9.41 9.88
C SER A 76 -0.76 -8.88 10.68
N CYS A 77 -0.54 -8.07 11.72
CA CYS A 77 -1.60 -7.63 12.64
C CYS A 77 -1.93 -6.14 12.57
N GLY A 78 -1.18 -5.35 11.79
CA GLY A 78 -1.44 -3.93 11.57
C GLY A 78 -1.03 -2.99 12.71
N ILE A 79 -0.52 -3.49 13.84
CA ILE A 79 -0.06 -2.60 14.93
C ILE A 79 1.18 -1.81 14.50
N THR A 80 1.29 -0.57 14.95
CA THR A 80 2.49 0.24 14.74
C THR A 80 3.68 -0.38 15.46
N VAL A 81 4.82 -0.50 14.76
CA VAL A 81 6.06 -1.05 15.28
C VAL A 81 7.27 -0.25 14.82
N MET A 82 8.23 -0.06 15.72
CA MET A 82 9.55 0.50 15.39
C MET A 82 10.54 -0.61 15.07
N ARG A 83 10.26 -1.37 14.01
CA ARG A 83 11.13 -2.45 13.51
C ARG A 83 11.57 -2.13 12.08
N GLN A 84 12.81 -2.50 11.76
CA GLN A 84 13.27 -2.45 10.37
C GLN A 84 12.50 -3.46 9.51
N LEU A 85 12.43 -3.15 8.23
CA LEU A 85 11.88 -4.05 7.22
C LEU A 85 12.81 -5.26 7.08
N ASP A 86 12.25 -6.47 7.16
CA ASP A 86 12.95 -7.66 6.71
C ASP A 86 12.90 -7.70 5.18
N LEU A 87 14.02 -7.37 4.54
CA LEU A 87 14.12 -7.28 3.08
C LEU A 87 14.02 -8.64 2.38
N MET A 88 14.43 -9.72 3.06
CA MET A 88 14.41 -11.07 2.48
C MET A 88 12.99 -11.63 2.46
N LEU A 89 12.23 -11.37 3.53
CA LEU A 89 10.85 -11.80 3.66
C LEU A 89 9.84 -10.79 3.10
N GLY A 90 10.25 -9.55 2.87
CA GLY A 90 9.36 -8.47 2.43
C GLY A 90 8.28 -8.16 3.45
N VAL A 91 8.59 -8.23 4.76
CA VAL A 91 7.62 -7.98 5.84
C VAL A 91 8.23 -7.16 6.98
N ARG A 92 7.38 -6.43 7.70
CA ARG A 92 7.72 -5.86 9.01
C ARG A 92 6.84 -6.54 10.04
N LEU A 93 7.41 -7.23 11.03
CA LEU A 93 6.62 -7.96 12.04
C LEU A 93 6.86 -7.39 13.44
N CYS A 94 5.79 -7.34 14.25
CA CYS A 94 5.94 -7.13 15.68
C CYS A 94 6.54 -8.37 16.35
N ASN A 95 7.02 -8.24 17.60
CA ASN A 95 7.63 -9.36 18.32
C ASN A 95 6.67 -10.55 18.44
N ALA A 96 5.40 -10.29 18.77
CA ALA A 96 4.39 -11.34 18.89
C ALA A 96 4.19 -12.11 17.57
N CYS A 97 4.03 -11.40 16.45
CA CYS A 97 3.85 -12.04 15.14
C CYS A 97 5.13 -12.70 14.61
N ARG A 98 6.31 -12.24 15.02
CA ARG A 98 7.58 -12.86 14.65
C ARG A 98 7.79 -14.18 15.39
N SER A 99 7.46 -14.24 16.68
CA SER A 99 7.61 -15.46 17.48
C SER A 99 6.51 -16.50 17.23
N ALA A 100 5.40 -16.10 16.60
CA ALA A 100 4.30 -17.00 16.23
C ALA A 100 4.51 -17.69 14.86
N LYS A 101 5.63 -17.41 14.19
CA LYS A 101 6.03 -18.03 12.93
C LYS A 101 7.34 -18.79 13.11
#